data_AF-A0A4Q0IKG6-F1
#
_entry.id   AF-A0A4Q0IKG6-F1
#
_cell.length_a   1.000
_cell.length_b   1.000
_cell.length_c   1.000
_cell.angle_alpha   90.00
_cell.angle_beta   90.00
_cell.angle_gamma   90.00
#
_symmetry.space_group_name_H-M   'P 1'
#
loop_
_entity.id
_entity.type
_entity.pdbx_description
1 polymer ?
#
loop_
_entity_poly.entity_id
_entity_poly.type
_entity_poly.pdbx_seq_one_letter_code
_entity_poly.pdbx_strand_id
1 'polypeptide(L)'
;MYERRSRLNNRQQTELIKFFVAGATARAAGEMVGVNRNTAASYFMRLRRLIASHLPSYRLSGERAAGERYVLGVRKGKRGRGAAGKIAVLGLLKRNGRVYTAIIPDARTETLLPIIREQVEPDSIVYT
;
A
#
# COMPACT_ATOMS: atom_id res chain seq x y z
N MET A 1 -7.48 -3.14 -21.06
CA MET A 1 -8.32 -1.97 -20.78
C MET A 1 -7.59 -0.73 -21.28
N TYR A 2 -8.03 -0.10 -22.36
CA TYR A 2 -7.37 1.11 -22.89
C TYR A 2 -7.73 2.32 -22.01
N GLU A 3 -6.75 2.91 -21.31
CA GLU A 3 -6.97 4.13 -20.56
C GLU A 3 -6.77 5.37 -21.46
N ARG A 4 -7.79 6.24 -21.52
CA ARG A 4 -7.67 7.54 -22.18
C ARG A 4 -6.57 8.38 -21.52
N ARG A 5 -5.72 9.01 -22.34
CA ARG A 5 -4.74 10.01 -21.90
C ARG A 5 -5.42 11.09 -21.07
N SER A 6 -4.73 11.53 -20.01
CA SER A 6 -5.18 12.62 -19.16
C SER A 6 -5.38 13.89 -19.98
N ARG A 7 -6.49 14.60 -19.74
CA ARG A 7 -6.77 15.93 -20.31
C ARG A 7 -6.19 17.07 -19.46
N LEU A 8 -5.50 16.75 -18.37
CA LEU A 8 -4.88 17.73 -17.48
C LEU A 8 -3.64 18.35 -18.14
N ASN A 9 -3.46 19.65 -17.96
CA ASN A 9 -2.24 20.32 -18.43
C ASN A 9 -1.01 19.89 -17.59
N ASN A 10 0.20 20.14 -18.10
CA ASN A 10 1.43 19.71 -17.43
C ASN A 10 1.56 20.30 -16.02
N ARG A 11 1.20 21.56 -15.82
CA ARG A 11 1.25 22.22 -14.49
C ARG A 11 0.37 21.49 -13.47
N GLN A 12 -0.87 21.18 -13.83
CA GLN A 12 -1.81 20.44 -12.97
C GLN A 12 -1.28 19.05 -12.62
N GLN A 13 -0.67 18.35 -13.59
CA GLN A 13 -0.07 17.04 -13.35
C GLN A 13 1.10 17.13 -12.37
N THR A 14 2.03 18.08 -12.57
CA THR A 14 3.17 18.29 -11.68
C THR A 14 2.72 18.62 -10.25
N GLU A 15 1.74 19.50 -10.07
CA GLU A 15 1.23 19.84 -8.74
C GLU A 15 0.51 18.66 -8.08
N LEU A 16 -0.29 17.89 -8.82
CA LEU A 16 -0.90 16.67 -8.28
C LEU A 16 0.14 15.65 -7.85
N ILE A 17 1.24 15.49 -8.58
CA ILE A 17 2.34 14.61 -8.17
C ILE A 17 2.98 15.11 -6.87
N LYS A 18 3.24 16.42 -6.73
CA LYS A 18 3.77 16.99 -5.48
C LYS A 18 2.85 16.71 -4.29
N PHE A 19 1.55 16.94 -4.45
CA PHE A 19 0.57 16.65 -3.40
C PHE A 19 0.45 15.16 -3.08
N PHE A 20 0.59 14.29 -4.08
CA PHE A 20 0.63 12.85 -3.89
C PHE A 20 1.84 12.43 -3.03
N VAL A 21 3.02 12.95 -3.34
CA VAL A 21 4.26 12.69 -2.56
C VAL A 21 4.16 13.24 -1.15
N ALA A 22 3.58 14.44 -0.98
CA ALA A 22 3.36 15.07 0.33
C ALA A 22 2.27 14.37 1.19
N GLY A 23 1.58 13.36 0.67
CA GLY A 23 0.53 12.64 1.41
C GLY A 23 -0.76 13.44 1.60
N ALA A 24 -0.98 14.49 0.81
CA ALA A 24 -2.20 15.29 0.89
C ALA A 24 -3.44 14.48 0.48
N THR A 25 -4.61 14.85 1.01
CA THR A 25 -5.86 14.22 0.58
C THR A 25 -6.22 14.64 -0.84
N ALA A 26 -6.84 13.75 -1.61
CA ALA A 26 -7.28 14.07 -2.97
C ALA A 26 -8.28 15.24 -3.02
N ARG A 27 -9.02 15.47 -1.94
CA ARG A 27 -9.90 16.64 -1.81
C ARG A 27 -9.09 17.93 -1.76
N ALA A 28 -8.16 18.03 -0.81
CA ALA A 28 -7.32 19.22 -0.65
C ALA A 28 -6.46 19.48 -1.90
N ALA A 29 -5.88 18.42 -2.48
CA ALA A 29 -5.13 18.53 -3.72
C ALA A 29 -6.00 19.01 -4.90
N GLY A 30 -7.25 18.54 -4.99
CA GLY A 30 -8.19 18.99 -6.03
C GLY A 30 -8.52 20.49 -5.89
N GLU A 31 -8.82 20.94 -4.67
CA GLU A 31 -9.09 22.35 -4.36
C GLU A 31 -7.87 23.23 -4.69
N MET A 32 -6.66 22.83 -4.28
CA MET A 32 -5.43 23.61 -4.52
C MET A 32 -5.01 23.67 -6.00
N VAL A 33 -5.21 22.59 -6.76
CA VAL A 33 -4.82 22.50 -8.18
C VAL A 33 -5.91 23.03 -9.12
N GLY A 34 -7.12 23.28 -8.60
CA GLY A 34 -8.26 23.73 -9.39
C GLY A 34 -8.85 22.63 -10.28
N VAL A 35 -8.91 21.39 -9.77
CA VAL A 35 -9.52 20.24 -10.46
C VAL A 35 -10.61 19.61 -9.61
N ASN A 36 -11.55 18.92 -10.24
CA ASN A 36 -12.58 18.20 -9.48
C ASN A 36 -11.93 17.15 -8.56
N ARG A 37 -12.41 17.05 -7.32
CA ARG A 37 -12.00 16.04 -6.32
C ARG A 37 -11.91 14.63 -6.91
N ASN A 38 -12.87 14.23 -7.76
CA ASN A 38 -12.92 12.90 -8.36
C ASN A 38 -11.79 12.72 -9.38
N THR A 39 -11.42 13.79 -10.09
CA THR A 39 -10.27 13.81 -11.00
C THR A 39 -8.97 13.63 -10.23
N ALA A 40 -8.77 14.37 -9.13
CA ALA A 40 -7.59 14.21 -8.28
C ALA A 40 -7.52 12.80 -7.65
N ALA A 41 -8.65 12.28 -7.18
CA ALA A 41 -8.72 10.93 -6.62
C ALA A 41 -8.37 9.85 -7.65
N SER A 42 -8.93 9.96 -8.87
CA SER A 42 -8.62 9.06 -9.99
C SER A 42 -7.15 9.15 -10.39
N TYR A 43 -6.58 10.37 -10.45
CA TYR A 43 -5.16 10.58 -10.74
C TYR A 43 -4.25 9.92 -9.70
N PHE A 44 -4.52 10.12 -8.41
CA PHE A 44 -3.77 9.47 -7.33
C PHE A 44 -3.89 7.95 -7.38
N MET A 45 -5.06 7.41 -7.73
CA MET A 45 -5.24 5.97 -7.89
C MET A 45 -4.41 5.41 -9.05
N ARG A 46 -4.37 6.13 -10.19
CA ARG A 46 -3.51 5.76 -11.33
C ARG A 46 -2.03 5.77 -10.96
N LEU A 47 -1.57 6.80 -10.23
CA LEU A 47 -0.20 6.83 -9.70
C LEU A 47 0.10 5.61 -8.82
N ARG A 48 -0.81 5.25 -7.90
CA ARG A 48 -0.64 4.04 -7.06
C ARG A 48 -0.54 2.76 -7.89
N ARG A 49 -1.39 2.59 -8.90
CA ARG A 49 -1.34 1.42 -9.80
C ARG A 49 -0.05 1.37 -10.60
N LEU A 50 0.43 2.53 -11.08
CA LEU A 50 1.68 2.63 -11.81
C LEU A 50 2.88 2.30 -10.90
N ILE A 51 2.88 2.78 -9.65
CA ILE A 51 3.89 2.38 -8.68
C ILE A 51 3.82 0.86 -8.43
N ALA A 52 2.62 0.32 -8.21
CA ALA A 52 2.39 -1.11 -8.01
C ALA A 52 2.87 -1.97 -9.19
N SER A 53 2.72 -1.52 -10.43
CA SER A 53 3.19 -2.25 -11.61
C SER A 53 4.71 -2.28 -11.76
N HIS A 54 5.42 -1.34 -11.15
CA HIS A 54 6.89 -1.27 -11.16
C HIS A 54 7.54 -1.89 -9.91
N LEU A 55 6.73 -2.29 -8.92
CA LEU A 55 7.21 -3.04 -7.77
C LEU A 55 7.47 -4.48 -8.20
N PRO A 56 8.72 -4.98 -8.14
CA PRO A 56 8.99 -6.37 -8.46
C PRO A 56 8.39 -7.28 -7.38
N SER A 57 8.03 -8.51 -7.77
CA SER A 57 7.72 -9.59 -6.85
C SER A 57 9.00 -10.00 -6.11
N TYR A 58 9.24 -9.41 -4.94
CA TYR A 58 10.44 -9.71 -4.17
C TYR A 58 10.34 -11.09 -3.53
N ARG A 59 11.17 -12.04 -3.97
CA ARG A 59 11.62 -13.14 -3.10
C ARG A 59 12.60 -12.52 -2.08
N LEU A 60 12.33 -12.70 -0.79
CA LEU A 60 13.05 -12.01 0.27
C LEU A 60 14.21 -12.90 0.76
N SER A 61 15.41 -12.32 0.92
CA SER A 61 16.66 -12.96 1.41
C SER A 61 17.23 -12.25 2.65
N GLY A 62 17.86 -12.98 3.60
CA GLY A 62 18.51 -12.47 4.85
C GLY A 62 17.62 -12.40 6.11
N GLU A 63 18.15 -11.89 7.25
CA GLU A 63 17.43 -11.66 8.53
C GLU A 63 16.33 -10.58 8.42
N ARG A 64 15.18 -10.77 9.08
CA ARG A 64 13.96 -9.96 8.85
C ARG A 64 13.15 -9.72 10.09
N ALA A 65 12.50 -8.57 10.15
CA ALA A 65 11.40 -8.32 11.08
C ALA A 65 10.07 -8.52 10.35
N ALA A 66 9.19 -9.36 10.89
CA ALA A 66 7.81 -9.53 10.42
C ALA A 66 6.88 -8.76 11.35
N GLY A 67 6.02 -7.91 10.78
CA GLY A 67 5.03 -7.16 11.53
C GLY A 67 3.70 -7.15 10.81
N GLU A 68 2.61 -7.29 11.56
CA GLU A 68 1.26 -7.13 11.03
C GLU A 68 0.82 -5.67 11.18
N ARG A 69 0.32 -5.10 10.09
CA ARG A 69 -0.33 -3.79 10.12
C ARG A 69 -1.74 -3.92 9.58
N TYR A 70 -2.69 -3.32 10.29
CA TYR A 70 -4.09 -3.26 9.85
C TYR A 70 -4.35 -1.90 9.21
N VAL A 71 -4.82 -1.90 7.96
CA VAL A 71 -5.07 -0.69 7.18
C VAL A 71 -6.57 -0.55 6.90
N LEU A 72 -7.10 0.65 7.19
CA LEU A 72 -8.52 1.01 7.15
C LEU A 72 -9.36 0.22 8.17
N GLY A 73 -10.49 0.78 8.60
CA GLY A 73 -11.39 0.18 9.58
C GLY A 73 -12.56 1.10 9.85
N VAL A 74 -13.77 0.64 9.56
CA VAL A 74 -14.99 1.41 9.78
C VAL A 74 -15.31 1.37 11.27
N ARG A 75 -15.34 2.54 11.93
CA ARG A 75 -15.82 2.72 13.32
C ARG A 75 -17.36 2.60 13.31
N LYS A 76 -18.12 2.02 14.25
CA LYS A 76 -17.99 1.55 15.66
C LYS A 76 -18.02 0.01 15.76
N GLY A 77 -17.41 -0.57 16.81
CA GLY A 77 -17.43 -2.03 17.08
C GLY A 77 -16.15 -2.54 17.78
N LYS A 78 -15.93 -3.87 17.78
CA LYS A 78 -14.76 -4.55 18.39
C LYS A 78 -13.43 -3.88 17.99
N ARG A 79 -12.49 -3.76 18.95
CA ARG A 79 -11.15 -3.18 18.75
C ARG A 79 -10.10 -4.26 18.42
N GLY A 80 -8.92 -3.85 17.98
CA GLY A 80 -7.81 -4.78 17.69
C GLY A 80 -7.94 -5.50 16.35
N ARG A 81 -7.43 -6.74 16.28
CA ARG A 81 -7.37 -7.58 15.07
C ARG A 81 -8.75 -7.89 14.47
N GLY A 82 -9.79 -7.99 15.30
CA GLY A 82 -11.14 -8.39 14.89
C GLY A 82 -12.11 -7.23 14.60
N ALA A 83 -11.62 -6.03 14.28
CA ALA A 83 -12.50 -4.92 13.95
C ALA A 83 -13.03 -5.03 12.51
N ALA A 84 -14.34 -4.88 12.35
CA ALA A 84 -15.00 -4.99 11.05
C ALA A 84 -14.47 -3.94 10.04
N GLY A 85 -14.28 -4.37 8.79
CA GLY A 85 -13.79 -3.52 7.72
C GLY A 85 -12.30 -3.19 7.79
N LYS A 86 -11.52 -3.89 8.64
CA LYS A 86 -10.06 -3.83 8.59
C LYS A 86 -9.51 -4.77 7.54
N ILE A 87 -8.62 -4.25 6.70
CA ILE A 87 -7.80 -5.07 5.81
C ILE A 87 -6.51 -5.37 6.56
N ALA A 88 -6.25 -6.66 6.81
CA ALA A 88 -5.00 -7.08 7.41
C ALA A 88 -3.90 -7.08 6.33
N VAL A 89 -2.76 -6.51 6.67
CA VAL A 89 -1.58 -6.43 5.80
C VAL A 89 -0.38 -6.99 6.56
N LEU A 90 0.23 -8.04 6.03
CA LEU A 90 1.50 -8.55 6.52
C LEU A 90 2.63 -7.69 5.93
N GLY A 91 3.48 -7.12 6.78
CA GLY A 91 4.71 -6.46 6.40
C GLY A 91 5.94 -7.31 6.74
N LEU A 92 6.75 -7.66 5.75
CA LEU A 92 8.05 -8.32 5.94
C LEU A 92 9.16 -7.31 5.62
N LEU A 93 9.90 -6.88 6.64
CA LEU A 93 11.02 -5.95 6.49
C LEU A 93 12.28 -6.70 6.03
N LYS A 94 12.81 -6.33 4.87
CA LYS A 94 14.12 -6.76 4.37
C LYS A 94 15.23 -5.85 4.93
N ARG A 95 16.41 -6.41 5.24
CA ARG A 95 17.65 -5.62 5.41
C ARG A 95 17.84 -4.73 4.17
N ASN A 96 18.16 -3.45 4.37
CA ASN A 96 18.16 -2.33 3.39
C ASN A 96 16.85 -1.52 3.29
N GLY A 97 15.97 -1.58 4.29
CA GLY A 97 14.82 -0.67 4.41
C GLY A 97 13.69 -0.91 3.42
N ARG A 98 13.71 -2.02 2.68
CA ARG A 98 12.62 -2.42 1.78
C ARG A 98 11.63 -3.28 2.55
N VAL A 99 10.36 -2.88 2.57
CA VAL A 99 9.27 -3.64 3.19
C VAL A 99 8.45 -4.31 2.09
N TYR A 100 8.28 -5.62 2.20
CA TYR A 100 7.29 -6.35 1.41
C TYR A 100 5.96 -6.34 2.14
N THR A 101 4.87 -6.09 1.42
CA THR A 101 3.53 -6.08 2.01
C THR A 101 2.58 -6.98 1.25
N ALA A 102 1.91 -7.90 1.94
CA ALA A 102 0.87 -8.75 1.38
C ALA A 102 -0.45 -8.53 2.12
N ILE A 103 -1.56 -8.44 1.36
CA ILE A 103 -2.90 -8.45 1.96
C ILE A 103 -3.19 -9.87 2.42
N ILE A 104 -3.58 -10.03 3.68
CA ILE A 104 -3.90 -11.32 4.29
C ILE A 104 -5.36 -11.33 4.73
N PRO A 105 -6.07 -12.48 4.64
CA PRO A 105 -7.45 -12.58 5.10
C PRO A 105 -7.56 -12.46 6.63
N ASP A 106 -6.58 -12.96 7.36
CA ASP A 106 -6.47 -12.87 8.81
C ASP A 106 -5.02 -12.99 9.27
N ALA A 107 -4.81 -12.82 10.58
CA ALA A 107 -3.50 -12.91 11.23
C ALA A 107 -3.33 -14.23 12.01
N ARG A 108 -3.94 -15.31 11.56
CA ARG A 108 -3.74 -16.62 12.17
C ARG A 108 -2.42 -17.20 11.71
N THR A 109 -1.79 -17.96 12.60
CA THR A 109 -0.55 -18.68 12.32
C THR A 109 -0.65 -19.56 11.06
N GLU A 110 -1.82 -20.19 10.84
CA GLU A 110 -2.14 -21.01 9.67
C GLU A 110 -2.09 -20.25 8.35
N THR A 111 -2.45 -18.96 8.34
CA THR A 111 -2.40 -18.08 7.17
C THR A 111 -1.03 -17.44 7.00
N LEU A 112 -0.39 -17.07 8.10
CA LEU A 112 0.89 -16.35 8.07
C LEU A 112 2.08 -17.26 7.76
N LEU A 113 2.16 -18.46 8.34
CA LEU A 113 3.31 -19.35 8.19
C LEU A 113 3.56 -19.78 6.74
N PRO A 114 2.56 -20.16 5.93
CA PRO A 114 2.78 -20.48 4.52
C PRO A 114 3.32 -19.29 3.73
N ILE A 115 2.77 -18.09 3.94
CA ILE A 115 3.20 -16.85 3.26
C ILE A 115 4.63 -16.51 3.65
N ILE A 116 4.97 -16.64 4.93
CA ILE A 116 6.35 -16.44 5.41
C ILE A 116 7.26 -17.47 4.75
N ARG A 117 6.95 -18.77 4.77
CA ARG A 117 7.80 -19.81 4.15
C ARG A 117 7.99 -19.64 2.64
N GLU A 118 6.98 -19.17 1.92
CA GLU A 118 7.07 -18.94 0.47
C GLU A 118 7.94 -17.72 0.16
N GLN A 119 7.76 -16.63 0.91
CA GLN A 119 8.45 -15.38 0.66
C GLN A 119 9.83 -15.32 1.32
N VAL A 120 10.07 -16.16 2.33
CA VAL A 120 11.30 -16.21 3.11
C VAL A 120 12.19 -17.37 2.71
N GLU A 121 13.38 -17.04 2.18
CA GLU A 121 14.42 -18.04 1.93
C GLU A 121 14.70 -18.92 3.17
N PRO A 122 14.87 -20.25 2.98
CA PRO A 122 15.33 -21.15 4.03
C PRO A 122 16.56 -20.57 4.75
N ASP A 123 16.64 -20.79 6.07
CA ASP A 123 17.71 -20.30 6.98
C ASP A 123 17.70 -18.79 7.31
N SER A 124 16.67 -18.05 6.90
CA SER A 124 16.49 -16.66 7.33
C SER A 124 15.91 -16.56 8.75
N ILE A 125 16.50 -15.73 9.60
CA ILE A 125 15.96 -15.44 10.95
C ILE A 125 14.83 -14.43 10.84
N VAL A 126 13.66 -14.76 11.38
CA VAL A 126 12.49 -13.87 11.44
C VAL A 126 12.27 -13.44 12.90
N TYR A 127 12.39 -12.13 13.15
CA TYR A 127 11.99 -11.47 14.39
C TYR A 127 10.52 -11.03 14.28
N THR A 128 9.73 -11.21 15.32
CA THR A 128 8.32 -10.75 15.43
C THR A 128 8.17 -9.68 16.48
#